data_AF-A0A9P7MV46-F1
#
_entry.id   AF-A0A9P7MV46-F1
#
_cell.length_a   1.000
_cell.length_b   1.000
_cell.length_c   1.000
_cell.angle_alpha   90.00
_cell.angle_beta   90.00
_cell.angle_gamma   90.00
#
_symmetry.space_group_name_H-M   'P 1'
#
loop_
_entity.id
_entity.type
_entity.pdbx_description
1 polymer ?
#
loop_
_entity_poly.entity_id
_entity_poly.type
_entity_poly.pdbx_seq_one_letter_code
_entity_poly.pdbx_strand_id
1 'polypeptide(L)'
;MDLALPRSSPLIGARLSGKATLLRLFIAGFHETWDEHFGLSKTESSVLLTNKGETTESDEALQSALLSLPWVDIDFILQAQQSWADKHARDRCYHHYYQQGVLSSFEGDSPEEQQFKHHILQHREGTLKFDARACFEADYVRAHFLITAPGSGFLGRHWGSMDILPKVRIPMDLITGPWDEEKKRRLYWLTRARYCVDGEPFNLIPYPWEVKLACLDAVLIHAEKPDRLVINCLIGPWIFTDLPQDEVHKRIISLCRRLVQAEGPPDIGHFVGEVIKRLDTDGQFPDYHIDRLLW
;
A
#
# COMPACT_ATOMS: atom_id res chain seq x y z
N MET A 1 11.74 22.26 -1.59
CA MET A 1 10.84 22.98 -2.53
C MET A 1 9.65 23.50 -1.74
N ASP A 2 9.28 24.79 -1.86
CA ASP A 2 8.16 25.37 -1.13
C ASP A 2 6.84 25.25 -1.93
N LEU A 3 5.94 24.38 -1.46
CA LEU A 3 4.64 24.14 -2.08
C LEU A 3 3.61 25.25 -1.78
N ALA A 4 3.94 26.22 -0.92
CA ALA A 4 3.06 27.33 -0.57
C ALA A 4 3.13 28.50 -1.56
N LEU A 5 4.12 28.53 -2.47
CA LEU A 5 4.37 29.59 -3.45
C LEU A 5 3.15 30.00 -4.30
N PRO A 6 2.28 29.08 -4.75
CA PRO A 6 1.05 29.43 -5.46
C PRO A 6 0.08 30.31 -4.65
N ARG A 7 0.18 30.29 -3.31
CA ARG A 7 -0.68 31.06 -2.39
C ARG A 7 -0.17 32.49 -2.17
N SER A 8 1.07 32.79 -2.56
CA SER A 8 1.70 34.09 -2.33
C SER A 8 1.26 35.17 -3.32
N SER A 9 0.64 34.80 -4.45
CA SER A 9 0.09 35.74 -5.44
C SER A 9 -0.92 35.06 -6.37
N PRO A 10 -2.09 35.67 -6.64
CA PRO A 10 -3.11 35.10 -7.53
C PRO A 10 -2.61 34.85 -8.96
N LEU A 11 -1.74 35.71 -9.48
CA LEU A 11 -1.20 35.58 -10.84
C LEU A 11 -0.14 34.47 -10.95
N ILE A 12 0.68 34.33 -9.90
CA ILE A 12 1.62 33.21 -9.76
C ILE A 12 0.84 31.91 -9.55
N GLY A 13 -0.17 31.91 -8.68
CA GLY A 13 -1.08 30.80 -8.45
C GLY A 13 -1.72 30.30 -9.74
N ALA A 14 -2.30 31.20 -10.55
CA ALA A 14 -2.92 30.84 -11.83
C ALA A 14 -1.96 30.15 -12.80
N ARG A 15 -0.67 30.54 -12.83
CA ARG A 15 0.34 29.90 -13.69
C ARG A 15 0.88 28.59 -13.13
N LEU A 16 0.98 28.48 -11.81
CA LEU A 16 1.49 27.29 -11.14
C LEU A 16 0.42 26.20 -10.97
N SER A 17 -0.87 26.55 -11.01
CA SER A 17 -2.00 25.61 -10.92
C SER A 17 -2.36 24.91 -12.24
N GLY A 18 -1.68 25.23 -13.34
CA GLY A 18 -1.91 24.53 -14.61
C GLY A 18 -1.54 23.06 -14.51
N LYS A 19 -2.41 22.16 -15.00
CA LYS A 19 -2.22 20.69 -14.92
C LYS A 19 -0.84 20.24 -15.40
N ALA A 20 -0.33 20.82 -16.49
CA ALA A 20 1.01 20.51 -17.01
C ALA A 20 2.14 20.92 -16.06
N THR A 21 2.00 22.05 -15.36
CA THR A 21 2.96 22.53 -14.35
C THR A 21 2.95 21.61 -13.13
N LEU A 22 1.76 21.27 -12.62
CA LEU A 22 1.59 20.32 -11.52
C LEU A 22 2.17 18.95 -11.85
N LEU A 23 1.94 18.46 -13.08
CA LEU A 23 2.48 17.20 -13.56
C LEU A 23 4.02 17.21 -13.59
N ARG A 24 4.63 18.28 -14.10
CA ARG A 24 6.09 18.44 -14.11
C ARG A 24 6.67 18.52 -12.71
N LEU A 25 6.01 19.25 -11.81
CA LEU A 25 6.38 19.33 -10.40
C LEU A 25 6.37 17.95 -9.75
N PHE A 26 5.29 17.18 -9.95
CA PHE A 26 5.17 15.84 -9.41
C PHE A 26 6.26 14.93 -9.97
N ILE A 27 6.41 14.88 -11.30
CA ILE A 27 7.47 14.10 -11.96
C ILE A 27 8.86 14.45 -11.42
N ALA A 28 9.15 15.74 -11.20
CA ALA A 28 10.44 16.17 -10.66
C ALA A 28 10.69 15.62 -9.24
N GLY A 29 9.67 15.59 -8.37
CA GLY A 29 9.80 15.07 -7.00
C GLY A 29 9.98 13.55 -6.90
N PHE A 30 9.63 12.81 -7.96
CA PHE A 30 9.80 11.35 -8.03
C PHE A 30 10.88 10.91 -9.03
N HIS A 31 11.50 11.85 -9.75
CA HIS A 31 12.39 11.55 -10.87
C HIS A 31 13.53 10.62 -10.47
N GLU A 32 14.28 10.98 -9.43
CA GLU A 32 15.43 10.19 -8.96
C GLU A 32 15.00 8.78 -8.53
N THR A 33 13.90 8.67 -7.78
CA THR A 33 13.37 7.38 -7.34
C THR A 33 12.99 6.49 -8.52
N TRP A 34 12.26 7.03 -9.50
CA TRP A 34 11.86 6.28 -10.69
C TRP A 34 13.05 5.97 -11.60
N ASP A 35 14.00 6.89 -11.78
CA ASP A 35 15.16 6.64 -12.62
C ASP A 35 16.01 5.48 -12.10
N GLU A 36 16.19 5.41 -10.79
CA GLU A 36 16.98 4.36 -10.17
C GLU A 36 16.26 3.01 -10.13
N HIS A 37 14.94 2.99 -9.93
CA HIS A 37 14.23 1.75 -9.57
C HIS A 37 13.21 1.26 -10.59
N PHE A 38 12.90 2.03 -11.63
CA PHE A 38 11.91 1.61 -12.62
C PHE A 38 12.32 0.30 -13.31
N GLY A 39 11.40 -0.66 -13.29
CA GLY A 39 11.61 -1.97 -13.88
C GLY A 39 12.50 -2.92 -13.08
N LEU A 40 12.96 -2.54 -11.89
CA LEU A 40 13.68 -3.45 -11.00
C LEU A 40 12.72 -4.31 -10.18
N SER A 41 13.10 -5.56 -9.96
CA SER A 41 12.45 -6.42 -8.99
C SER A 41 12.71 -5.94 -7.55
N LYS A 42 11.92 -6.48 -6.61
CA LYS A 42 12.12 -6.27 -5.17
C LYS A 42 13.53 -6.66 -4.72
N THR A 43 14.07 -7.76 -5.24
CA THR A 43 15.40 -8.25 -4.88
C THR A 43 16.49 -7.32 -5.39
N GLU A 44 16.39 -6.85 -6.63
CA GLU A 44 17.37 -5.93 -7.22
C GLU A 44 17.39 -4.58 -6.50
N SER A 45 16.20 -4.05 -6.21
CA SER A 45 16.00 -2.83 -5.41
C SER A 45 16.63 -2.92 -4.02
N SER A 46 16.52 -4.08 -3.37
CA SER A 46 17.12 -4.35 -2.05
C SER A 46 18.65 -4.22 -2.07
N VAL A 47 19.28 -4.80 -3.08
CA VAL A 47 20.73 -4.82 -3.23
C VAL A 47 21.26 -3.41 -3.46
N LEU A 48 20.56 -2.61 -4.29
CA LEU A 48 20.94 -1.22 -4.54
C LEU A 48 20.90 -0.37 -3.27
N LEU A 49 19.84 -0.44 -2.46
CA LEU A 49 19.75 0.32 -1.21
C LEU A 49 20.85 -0.04 -0.22
N THR A 50 21.15 -1.34 -0.08
CA THR A 50 22.18 -1.82 0.84
C THR A 50 23.56 -1.26 0.49
N ASN A 51 23.82 -1.08 -0.82
CA ASN A 51 25.10 -0.60 -1.31
C ASN A 51 25.27 0.93 -1.28
N LYS A 52 24.16 1.69 -1.25
CA LYS A 52 24.19 3.15 -1.46
C LYS A 52 24.56 3.96 -0.20
N GLY A 53 24.46 3.37 0.98
CA GLY A 53 24.65 4.09 2.26
C GLY A 53 23.60 5.18 2.50
N GLU A 54 23.55 5.73 3.72
CA GLU A 54 22.66 6.87 4.02
C GLU A 54 23.18 8.12 3.32
N THR A 55 22.54 8.56 2.24
CA THR A 55 22.86 9.83 1.58
C THR A 55 21.65 10.75 1.46
N THR A 56 21.90 11.98 1.96
CA THR A 56 21.25 13.28 1.72
C THR A 56 19.82 13.58 2.21
N GLU A 57 19.65 14.84 2.66
CA GLU A 57 18.42 15.45 3.18
C GLU A 57 17.20 15.12 2.32
N SER A 58 16.19 14.58 3.00
CA SER A 58 15.29 13.57 2.46
C SER A 58 14.23 14.10 1.48
N ASP A 59 14.33 13.68 0.22
CA ASP A 59 13.28 13.74 -0.79
C ASP A 59 11.98 13.04 -0.33
N GLU A 60 12.03 12.21 0.74
CA GLU A 60 10.83 11.57 1.31
C GLU A 60 9.85 12.62 1.85
N ALA A 61 10.34 13.72 2.42
CA ALA A 61 9.48 14.80 2.90
C ALA A 61 8.75 15.49 1.75
N LEU A 62 9.45 15.70 0.62
CA LEU A 62 8.88 16.27 -0.59
C LEU A 62 7.84 15.32 -1.20
N GLN A 63 8.17 14.04 -1.38
CA GLN A 63 7.24 13.04 -1.90
C GLN A 63 6.01 12.90 -1.02
N SER A 64 6.19 12.89 0.32
CA SER A 64 5.07 12.89 1.29
C SER A 64 4.16 14.10 1.11
N ALA A 65 4.76 15.28 0.97
CA ALA A 65 4.01 16.52 0.83
C ALA A 65 3.25 16.55 -0.51
N LEU A 66 3.87 16.12 -1.61
CA LEU A 66 3.23 16.02 -2.92
C LEU A 66 2.03 15.05 -2.89
N LEU A 67 2.20 13.86 -2.31
CA LEU A 67 1.13 12.85 -2.21
C LEU A 67 -0.03 13.28 -1.30
N SER A 68 0.19 14.26 -0.43
CA SER A 68 -0.84 14.80 0.46
C SER A 68 -1.60 15.99 -0.15
N LEU A 69 -1.27 16.42 -1.37
CA LEU A 69 -1.95 17.54 -2.02
C LEU A 69 -3.36 17.13 -2.47
N PRO A 70 -4.37 18.01 -2.30
CA PRO A 70 -5.78 17.65 -2.51
C PRO A 70 -6.16 17.37 -3.96
N TRP A 71 -5.31 17.76 -4.92
CA TRP A 71 -5.50 17.52 -6.36
C TRP A 71 -4.78 16.26 -6.84
N VAL A 72 -4.01 15.57 -5.98
CA VAL A 72 -3.33 14.32 -6.32
C VAL A 72 -4.28 13.15 -6.06
N ASP A 73 -4.90 12.69 -7.13
CA ASP A 73 -5.66 11.44 -7.17
C ASP A 73 -4.85 10.33 -7.87
N ILE A 74 -5.36 9.10 -7.85
CA ILE A 74 -4.72 7.97 -8.53
C ILE A 74 -4.50 8.23 -10.04
N ASP A 75 -5.46 8.86 -10.73
CA ASP A 75 -5.36 9.10 -12.17
C ASP A 75 -4.21 10.06 -12.50
N PHE A 76 -4.02 11.08 -11.67
CA PHE A 76 -2.91 12.00 -11.74
C PHE A 76 -1.57 11.28 -11.54
N ILE A 77 -1.47 10.42 -10.51
CA ILE A 77 -0.25 9.65 -10.22
C ILE A 77 0.12 8.77 -11.41
N LEU A 78 -0.83 8.00 -11.96
CA LEU A 78 -0.61 7.13 -13.11
C LEU A 78 -0.25 7.92 -14.37
N GLN A 79 -0.88 9.08 -14.58
CA GLN A 79 -0.51 9.98 -15.68
C GLN A 79 0.94 10.48 -15.53
N ALA A 80 1.37 10.81 -14.32
CA ALA A 80 2.75 11.23 -14.05
C ALA A 80 3.75 10.11 -14.32
N GLN A 81 3.46 8.89 -13.85
CA GLN A 81 4.28 7.70 -14.12
C GLN A 81 4.41 7.44 -15.62
N GLN A 82 3.29 7.46 -16.36
CA GLN A 82 3.30 7.26 -17.82
C GLN A 82 4.12 8.34 -18.53
N SER A 83 3.90 9.61 -18.18
CA SER A 83 4.59 10.75 -18.80
C SER A 83 6.09 10.72 -18.55
N TRP A 84 6.51 10.29 -17.36
CA TRP A 84 7.93 10.08 -17.06
C TRP A 84 8.49 8.90 -17.87
N ALA A 85 7.80 7.76 -17.88
CA ALA A 85 8.27 6.56 -18.59
C ALA A 85 8.41 6.79 -20.10
N ASP A 86 7.45 7.48 -20.73
CA ASP A 86 7.50 7.82 -22.16
C ASP A 86 8.71 8.70 -22.54
N LYS A 87 9.28 9.41 -21.57
CA LYS A 87 10.43 10.28 -21.77
C LYS A 87 11.76 9.64 -21.33
N HIS A 88 11.74 8.86 -20.25
CA HIS A 88 12.95 8.41 -19.57
C HIS A 88 13.16 6.88 -19.57
N ALA A 89 12.14 6.09 -19.92
CA ALA A 89 12.17 4.63 -19.81
C ALA A 89 11.92 3.89 -21.13
N ARG A 90 12.15 4.53 -22.29
CA ARG A 90 11.86 3.93 -23.61
C ARG A 90 12.62 2.63 -23.87
N ASP A 91 13.85 2.53 -23.35
CA ASP A 91 14.73 1.38 -23.56
C ASP A 91 14.78 0.46 -22.34
N ARG A 92 13.81 0.59 -21.42
CA ARG A 92 13.74 -0.18 -20.18
C ARG A 92 12.51 -1.09 -20.19
N CYS A 93 12.68 -2.34 -19.76
CA CYS A 93 11.56 -3.25 -19.54
C CYS A 93 10.87 -2.93 -18.21
N TYR A 94 9.53 -2.95 -18.22
CA TYR A 94 8.75 -2.90 -17.00
C TYR A 94 8.60 -4.32 -16.43
N HIS A 95 8.70 -4.44 -15.11
CA HIS A 95 8.44 -5.67 -14.40
C HIS A 95 7.31 -5.42 -13.39
N HIS A 96 6.28 -6.26 -13.44
CA HIS A 96 5.26 -6.26 -12.39
C HIS A 96 5.86 -6.64 -11.04
N TYR A 97 5.26 -6.10 -9.98
CA TYR A 97 5.74 -6.24 -8.61
C TYR A 97 5.23 -7.55 -8.00
N TYR A 98 5.68 -8.68 -8.54
CA TYR A 98 5.35 -10.02 -8.06
C TYR A 98 6.63 -10.82 -7.78
N GLN A 99 6.56 -11.73 -6.80
CA GLN A 99 7.61 -12.72 -6.58
C GLN A 99 7.17 -14.04 -7.22
N GLN A 100 8.07 -14.65 -8.00
CA GLN A 100 7.82 -15.84 -8.81
C GLN A 100 7.33 -17.07 -8.01
N GLY A 101 7.54 -17.10 -6.69
CA GLY A 101 7.09 -18.15 -5.78
C GLY A 101 5.64 -18.02 -5.26
N VAL A 102 4.95 -16.92 -5.51
CA VAL A 102 3.53 -16.76 -5.10
C VAL A 102 2.59 -17.40 -6.12
N LEU A 103 2.99 -17.50 -7.40
CA LEU A 103 2.20 -18.14 -8.47
C LEU A 103 1.88 -19.62 -8.18
N SER A 104 2.68 -20.31 -7.37
CA SER A 104 2.44 -21.72 -7.02
C SER A 104 1.36 -21.93 -5.96
N SER A 105 0.97 -20.89 -5.22
CA SER A 105 -0.10 -20.98 -4.22
C SER A 105 -1.46 -20.52 -4.75
N PHE A 106 -1.49 -20.00 -5.99
CA PHE A 106 -2.69 -19.73 -6.77
C PHE A 106 -2.80 -20.78 -7.87
N GLU A 107 -3.19 -21.99 -7.49
CA GLU A 107 -3.68 -23.00 -8.44
C GLU A 107 -5.16 -22.71 -8.78
N GLY A 108 -5.48 -21.45 -9.07
CA GLY A 108 -6.77 -21.03 -9.57
C GLY A 108 -6.73 -20.88 -11.08
N ASP A 109 -7.50 -21.69 -11.80
CA ASP A 109 -7.72 -21.53 -13.25
C ASP A 109 -8.75 -20.43 -13.57
N SER A 110 -8.81 -19.37 -12.78
CA SER A 110 -9.73 -18.26 -13.07
C SER A 110 -9.29 -17.55 -14.36
N PRO A 111 -10.24 -17.15 -15.24
CA PRO A 111 -9.91 -16.39 -16.45
C PRO A 111 -9.11 -15.11 -16.16
N GLU A 112 -9.43 -14.42 -15.07
CA GLU A 112 -8.76 -13.19 -14.63
C GLU A 112 -7.29 -13.43 -14.28
N GLU A 113 -7.00 -14.56 -13.62
CA GLU A 113 -5.63 -14.93 -13.26
C GLU A 113 -4.81 -15.34 -14.48
N GLN A 114 -5.40 -16.07 -15.43
CA GLN A 114 -4.75 -16.43 -16.69
C GLN A 114 -4.43 -15.18 -17.51
N GLN A 115 -5.36 -14.22 -17.59
CA GLN A 115 -5.14 -12.94 -18.24
C GLN A 115 -4.01 -12.15 -17.58
N PHE A 116 -3.96 -12.13 -16.25
CA PHE A 116 -2.89 -11.49 -15.49
C PHE A 116 -1.51 -12.13 -15.73
N LYS A 117 -1.42 -13.47 -15.67
CA LYS A 117 -0.20 -14.23 -15.98
C LYS A 117 0.28 -13.94 -17.40
N HIS A 118 -0.63 -13.86 -18.37
CA HIS A 118 -0.29 -13.52 -19.75
C HIS A 118 0.24 -12.08 -19.87
N HIS A 119 -0.43 -11.11 -19.24
CA HIS A 119 -0.01 -9.70 -19.23
C HIS A 119 1.41 -9.52 -18.66
N ILE A 120 1.72 -10.22 -17.55
CA ILE A 120 3.08 -10.26 -16.99
C ILE A 120 4.10 -10.79 -18.00
N LEU A 121 3.81 -11.94 -18.63
CA LEU A 121 4.74 -12.58 -19.54
C LEU A 121 5.07 -11.66 -20.72
N GLN A 122 4.07 -10.95 -21.26
CA GLN A 122 4.28 -10.00 -22.34
C GLN A 122 5.22 -8.85 -21.96
N HIS A 123 5.14 -8.34 -20.72
CA HIS A 123 6.09 -7.34 -20.24
C HIS A 123 7.50 -7.90 -20.04
N ARG A 124 7.61 -9.12 -19.47
CA ARG A 124 8.90 -9.80 -19.27
C ARG A 124 9.62 -10.09 -20.59
N GLU A 125 8.86 -10.47 -21.62
CA GLU A 125 9.36 -10.74 -22.96
C GLU A 125 9.57 -9.46 -23.78
N GLY A 126 9.23 -8.29 -23.24
CA GLY A 126 9.34 -7.00 -23.94
C GLY A 126 8.37 -6.85 -25.12
N THR A 127 7.35 -7.70 -25.22
CA THR A 127 6.35 -7.67 -26.30
C THR A 127 5.23 -6.68 -26.03
N LEU A 128 5.07 -6.24 -24.77
CA LEU A 128 4.13 -5.20 -24.36
C LEU A 128 4.86 -3.99 -23.78
N LYS A 129 4.59 -2.82 -24.38
CA LYS A 129 5.08 -1.53 -23.89
C LYS A 129 4.41 -1.19 -22.55
N PHE A 130 5.16 -0.60 -21.63
CA PHE A 130 4.63 -0.09 -20.37
C PHE A 130 3.46 0.88 -20.58
N ASP A 131 2.35 0.55 -19.92
CA ASP A 131 1.18 1.40 -19.73
C ASP A 131 0.86 1.45 -18.23
N ALA A 132 1.12 2.58 -17.59
CA ALA A 132 0.99 2.74 -16.15
C ALA A 132 -0.42 2.37 -15.64
N ARG A 133 -1.47 2.69 -16.42
CA ARG A 133 -2.85 2.40 -16.03
C ARG A 133 -3.19 0.93 -16.21
N ALA A 134 -2.85 0.34 -17.35
CA ALA A 134 -3.13 -1.07 -17.60
C ALA A 134 -2.40 -1.95 -16.58
N CYS A 135 -1.12 -1.65 -16.30
CA CYS A 135 -0.35 -2.38 -15.31
C CYS A 135 -0.94 -2.22 -13.90
N PHE A 136 -1.33 -0.99 -13.52
CA PHE A 136 -1.95 -0.73 -12.22
C PHE A 136 -3.27 -1.48 -12.04
N GLU A 137 -4.18 -1.44 -13.02
CA GLU A 137 -5.50 -2.09 -12.91
C GLU A 137 -5.35 -3.62 -12.85
N ALA A 138 -4.39 -4.19 -13.61
CA ALA A 138 -4.07 -5.61 -13.55
C ALA A 138 -3.63 -6.04 -12.12
N ASP A 139 -2.78 -5.23 -11.49
CA ASP A 139 -2.32 -5.46 -10.12
C ASP A 139 -3.43 -5.19 -9.07
N TYR A 140 -4.24 -4.15 -9.27
CA TYR A 140 -5.33 -3.76 -8.36
C TYR A 140 -6.44 -4.83 -8.29
N VAL A 141 -6.87 -5.36 -9.44
CA VAL A 141 -7.89 -6.42 -9.50
C VAL A 141 -7.43 -7.64 -8.70
N ARG A 142 -6.16 -8.05 -8.83
CA ARG A 142 -5.58 -9.16 -8.07
C ARG A 142 -5.65 -8.94 -6.56
N ALA A 143 -5.40 -7.71 -6.12
CA ALA A 143 -5.31 -7.36 -4.70
C ALA A 143 -6.61 -7.57 -3.90
N HIS A 144 -7.76 -7.67 -4.59
CA HIS A 144 -9.07 -7.92 -3.98
C HIS A 144 -9.32 -9.38 -3.61
N PHE A 145 -8.59 -10.33 -4.20
CA PHE A 145 -8.90 -11.76 -4.06
C PHE A 145 -8.30 -12.43 -2.84
N LEU A 146 -7.52 -11.72 -2.03
CA LEU A 146 -6.78 -12.31 -0.91
C LEU A 146 -7.06 -11.58 0.39
N ILE A 147 -7.01 -12.31 1.50
CA ILE A 147 -6.75 -11.73 2.83
C ILE A 147 -5.51 -12.43 3.36
N THR A 148 -4.52 -11.66 3.77
CA THR A 148 -3.33 -12.22 4.42
C THR A 148 -3.46 -12.09 5.93
N ALA A 149 -3.39 -13.21 6.64
CA ALA A 149 -3.51 -13.21 8.09
C ALA A 149 -2.38 -12.40 8.75
N PRO A 150 -2.62 -11.74 9.90
CA PRO A 150 -1.59 -11.03 10.64
C PRO A 150 -0.49 -12.02 11.08
N GLY A 151 0.70 -11.94 10.47
CA GLY A 151 1.82 -12.82 10.84
C GLY A 151 1.91 -14.15 10.13
N SER A 152 1.02 -14.45 9.18
CA SER A 152 1.39 -15.39 8.14
C SER A 152 2.51 -14.73 7.34
N GLY A 153 3.75 -15.08 7.66
CA GLY A 153 4.88 -14.66 6.87
C GLY A 153 4.58 -14.92 5.39
N PHE A 154 4.73 -13.87 4.58
CA PHE A 154 5.18 -14.01 3.19
C PHE A 154 4.21 -14.60 2.15
N LEU A 155 2.94 -14.15 2.10
CA LEU A 155 2.13 -14.28 0.87
C LEU A 155 1.44 -12.98 0.40
N GLY A 156 1.11 -12.05 1.30
CA GLY A 156 0.33 -10.83 0.95
C GLY A 156 1.10 -9.55 0.63
N ARG A 157 2.26 -9.34 1.25
CA ARG A 157 2.96 -8.03 1.23
C ARG A 157 4.22 -8.04 0.35
N HIS A 158 4.20 -8.85 -0.71
CA HIS A 158 5.22 -8.83 -1.76
C HIS A 158 4.96 -7.78 -2.83
N TRP A 159 3.97 -6.91 -2.63
CA TRP A 159 3.80 -5.71 -3.43
C TRP A 159 4.97 -4.79 -3.10
N GLY A 160 5.69 -4.34 -4.11
CA GLY A 160 6.87 -3.55 -3.87
C GLY A 160 7.62 -3.24 -5.15
N SER A 161 7.23 -2.16 -5.81
CA SER A 161 8.19 -1.28 -6.47
C SER A 161 8.95 -0.49 -5.42
N MET A 162 10.05 0.13 -5.82
CA MET A 162 10.51 1.36 -5.17
C MET A 162 10.11 2.56 -6.02
N ASP A 163 8.80 2.77 -6.16
CA ASP A 163 8.22 3.92 -6.87
C ASP A 163 8.19 5.14 -5.94
N ILE A 164 8.26 4.92 -4.62
CA ILE A 164 8.42 5.94 -3.58
C ILE A 164 9.53 5.54 -2.59
N LEU A 165 10.12 6.53 -1.94
CA LEU A 165 11.16 6.30 -0.93
C LEU A 165 10.60 5.67 0.38
N PRO A 166 11.42 4.93 1.15
CA PRO A 166 10.92 4.11 2.26
C PRO A 166 10.19 4.88 3.39
N LYS A 167 10.61 6.11 3.73
CA LYS A 167 9.97 6.89 4.81
C LYS A 167 8.91 7.89 4.33
N VAL A 168 8.48 7.80 3.07
CA VAL A 168 7.36 8.62 2.56
C VAL A 168 6.11 8.38 3.41
N ARG A 169 5.41 9.41 3.88
CA ARG A 169 4.21 9.25 4.72
C ARG A 169 2.98 8.98 3.87
N ILE A 170 2.11 8.12 4.37
CA ILE A 170 0.79 7.89 3.77
C ILE A 170 -0.14 8.99 4.31
N PRO A 171 -0.90 9.68 3.45
CA PRO A 171 -1.89 10.65 3.88
C PRO A 171 -2.84 10.08 4.95
N MET A 172 -3.06 10.85 6.01
CA MET A 172 -3.81 10.40 7.19
C MET A 172 -5.23 9.94 6.86
N ASP A 173 -5.89 10.59 5.92
CA ASP A 173 -7.23 10.26 5.44
C ASP A 173 -7.31 8.90 4.71
N LEU A 174 -6.17 8.40 4.21
CA LEU A 174 -6.06 7.05 3.64
C LEU A 174 -5.81 5.98 4.70
N ILE A 175 -5.38 6.36 5.91
CA ILE A 175 -5.14 5.43 7.03
C ILE A 175 -6.41 5.28 7.87
N THR A 176 -7.11 6.38 8.14
CA THR A 176 -8.26 6.38 9.06
C THR A 176 -9.61 6.23 8.34
N GLY A 177 -9.62 6.28 7.01
CA GLY A 177 -10.84 6.23 6.21
C GLY A 177 -11.77 7.44 6.43
N PRO A 178 -13.03 7.37 5.96
CA PRO A 178 -13.59 6.29 5.13
C PRO A 178 -12.97 6.26 3.73
N TRP A 179 -13.06 5.10 3.06
CA TRP A 179 -12.47 4.85 1.73
C TRP A 179 -13.55 4.70 0.65
N ASP A 180 -13.60 5.66 -0.26
CA ASP A 180 -14.22 5.47 -1.57
C ASP A 180 -13.24 4.75 -2.53
N GLU A 181 -13.68 4.46 -3.75
CA GLU A 181 -12.84 3.75 -4.73
C GLU A 181 -11.57 4.50 -5.12
N GLU A 182 -11.56 5.84 -5.09
CA GLU A 182 -10.35 6.62 -5.35
C GLU A 182 -9.34 6.38 -4.23
N LYS A 183 -9.77 6.54 -2.97
CA LYS A 183 -8.91 6.35 -1.81
C LYS A 183 -8.40 4.93 -1.69
N LYS A 184 -9.21 3.91 -2.02
CA LYS A 184 -8.77 2.52 -2.06
C LYS A 184 -7.67 2.29 -3.10
N ARG A 185 -7.86 2.80 -4.32
CA ARG A 185 -6.86 2.74 -5.39
C ARG A 185 -5.57 3.45 -5.01
N ARG A 186 -5.67 4.65 -4.42
CA ARG A 186 -4.51 5.44 -3.97
C ARG A 186 -3.78 4.79 -2.81
N LEU A 187 -4.51 4.24 -1.83
CA LEU A 187 -3.96 3.46 -0.72
C LEU A 187 -3.23 2.22 -1.23
N TYR A 188 -3.83 1.49 -2.17
CA TYR A 188 -3.19 0.35 -2.82
C TYR A 188 -1.91 0.77 -3.54
N TRP A 189 -1.96 1.84 -4.34
CA TRP A 189 -0.78 2.39 -5.03
C TRP A 189 0.35 2.68 -4.05
N LEU A 190 0.08 3.39 -2.95
CA LEU A 190 1.09 3.72 -1.93
C LEU A 190 1.67 2.48 -1.25
N THR A 191 0.83 1.49 -0.98
CA THR A 191 1.25 0.23 -0.36
C THR A 191 2.16 -0.56 -1.30
N ARG A 192 1.82 -0.65 -2.60
CA ARG A 192 2.65 -1.35 -3.60
C ARG A 192 3.91 -0.58 -4.00
N ALA A 193 3.87 0.75 -3.95
CA ALA A 193 4.93 1.62 -4.43
C ALA A 193 6.15 1.67 -3.49
N ARG A 194 6.00 1.16 -2.26
CA ARG A 194 7.02 1.22 -1.23
C ARG A 194 7.77 -0.09 -1.11
N TYR A 195 9.08 0.00 -1.23
CA TYR A 195 9.96 -1.09 -0.87
C TYR A 195 10.12 -1.20 0.66
N CYS A 196 9.93 -2.41 1.20
CA CYS A 196 10.03 -2.70 2.63
C CYS A 196 10.97 -3.87 2.89
N VAL A 197 12.10 -3.61 3.55
CA VAL A 197 13.14 -4.61 3.90
C VAL A 197 12.56 -5.73 4.79
N ASP A 198 11.67 -5.38 5.72
CA ASP A 198 11.05 -6.33 6.67
C ASP A 198 9.59 -6.67 6.32
N GLY A 199 9.16 -6.38 5.09
CA GLY A 199 7.83 -6.72 4.59
C GLY A 199 6.68 -5.83 5.09
N GLU A 200 6.96 -4.74 5.81
CA GLU A 200 5.92 -3.88 6.39
C GLU A 200 6.10 -2.38 6.06
N PRO A 201 5.16 -1.77 5.29
CA PRO A 201 5.31 -0.39 4.81
C PRO A 201 5.27 0.68 5.89
N PHE A 202 4.72 0.37 7.05
CA PHE A 202 4.51 1.33 8.13
C PHE A 202 5.59 1.27 9.22
N ASN A 203 6.44 0.24 9.25
CA ASN A 203 7.41 0.06 10.35
C ASN A 203 8.46 1.18 10.43
N LEU A 204 8.76 1.84 9.30
CA LEU A 204 9.75 2.92 9.23
C LEU A 204 9.16 4.30 9.61
N ILE A 205 7.85 4.38 9.90
CA ILE A 205 7.16 5.65 10.15
C ILE A 205 6.40 5.55 11.49
N PRO A 206 6.78 6.35 12.49
CA PRO A 206 6.07 6.35 13.76
C PRO A 206 4.73 7.08 13.58
N TYR A 207 3.63 6.34 13.57
CA TYR A 207 2.28 6.89 13.72
C TYR A 207 1.87 6.87 15.21
N PRO A 208 1.19 7.92 15.70
CA PRO A 208 0.62 7.93 17.05
C PRO A 208 -0.33 6.75 17.26
N TRP A 209 -0.43 6.25 18.49
CA TRP A 209 -1.31 5.10 18.81
C TRP A 209 -2.77 5.41 18.51
N GLU A 210 -3.19 6.68 18.62
CA GLU A 210 -4.54 7.15 18.28
C GLU A 210 -4.86 6.88 16.81
N VAL A 211 -3.89 7.05 15.93
CA VAL A 211 -4.02 6.77 14.49
C VAL A 211 -4.15 5.27 14.25
N LYS A 212 -3.35 4.47 14.95
CA LYS A 212 -3.39 3.00 14.87
C LYS A 212 -4.76 2.49 15.29
N LEU A 213 -5.29 2.96 16.41
CA LEU A 213 -6.60 2.57 16.88
C LEU A 213 -7.73 3.09 15.97
N ALA A 214 -7.66 4.32 15.49
CA ALA A 214 -8.64 4.84 14.54
C ALA A 214 -8.67 4.02 13.23
N CYS A 215 -7.51 3.60 12.74
CA CYS A 215 -7.39 2.68 11.62
C CYS A 215 -8.05 1.32 11.94
N LEU A 216 -7.70 0.71 13.07
CA LEU A 216 -8.28 -0.58 13.48
C LEU A 216 -9.81 -0.51 13.62
N ASP A 217 -10.30 0.55 14.26
CA ASP A 217 -11.71 0.82 14.49
C ASP A 217 -12.43 0.98 13.13
N ALA A 218 -11.89 1.77 12.22
CA ALA A 218 -12.46 2.00 10.89
C ALA A 218 -12.48 0.72 10.03
N VAL A 219 -11.43 -0.08 10.05
CA VAL A 219 -11.29 -1.27 9.19
C VAL A 219 -12.14 -2.44 9.69
N LEU A 220 -12.13 -2.72 11.00
CA LEU A 220 -12.67 -3.96 11.55
C LEU A 220 -13.90 -3.76 12.43
N ILE A 221 -14.03 -2.64 13.13
CA ILE A 221 -15.11 -2.47 14.11
C ILE A 221 -16.31 -1.76 13.49
N HIS A 222 -16.08 -0.60 12.87
CA HIS A 222 -17.11 0.27 12.33
C HIS A 222 -17.52 -0.07 10.89
N ALA A 223 -16.68 -0.79 10.15
CA ALA A 223 -17.03 -1.26 8.81
C ALA A 223 -18.22 -2.22 8.89
N GLU A 224 -19.30 -1.96 8.15
CA GLU A 224 -20.39 -2.91 8.03
C GLU A 224 -19.87 -4.24 7.45
N LYS A 225 -19.10 -4.15 6.36
CA LYS A 225 -18.39 -5.26 5.72
C LYS A 225 -16.90 -4.89 5.61
N PRO A 226 -15.98 -5.60 6.29
CA PRO A 226 -14.57 -5.30 6.20
C PRO A 226 -14.06 -5.53 4.78
N ASP A 227 -13.36 -4.55 4.23
CA ASP A 227 -12.86 -4.58 2.85
C ASP A 227 -11.49 -5.28 2.83
N ARG A 228 -11.38 -6.37 2.04
CA ARG A 228 -10.18 -7.21 1.94
C ARG A 228 -8.94 -6.41 1.53
N LEU A 229 -9.11 -5.52 0.55
CA LEU A 229 -8.02 -4.70 0.04
C LEU A 229 -7.51 -3.76 1.13
N VAL A 230 -8.42 -3.10 1.84
CA VAL A 230 -8.07 -2.17 2.93
C VAL A 230 -7.38 -2.92 4.07
N ILE A 231 -7.88 -4.10 4.45
CA ILE A 231 -7.23 -4.98 5.42
C ILE A 231 -5.80 -5.29 5.00
N ASN A 232 -5.59 -5.74 3.76
CA ASN A 232 -4.25 -6.07 3.25
C ASN A 232 -3.30 -4.88 3.25
N CYS A 233 -3.81 -3.69 2.91
CA CYS A 233 -3.00 -2.48 2.88
C CYS A 233 -2.61 -2.04 4.29
N LEU A 234 -3.57 -2.00 5.23
CA LEU A 234 -3.40 -1.29 6.50
C LEU A 234 -3.08 -2.19 7.69
N ILE A 235 -3.59 -3.42 7.77
CA ILE A 235 -3.48 -4.21 9.01
C ILE A 235 -2.23 -5.10 9.00
N GLY A 236 -1.16 -4.59 9.61
CA GLY A 236 0.13 -5.29 9.76
C GLY A 236 0.72 -5.12 11.18
N PRO A 237 1.88 -5.71 11.49
CA PRO A 237 2.59 -5.60 12.78
C PRO A 237 2.65 -4.20 13.37
N TRP A 238 2.84 -3.16 12.53
CA TRP A 238 2.90 -1.76 12.97
C TRP A 238 1.67 -1.30 13.78
N ILE A 239 0.49 -1.88 13.51
CA ILE A 239 -0.77 -1.49 14.18
C ILE A 239 -0.79 -1.94 15.64
N PHE A 240 0.01 -2.95 16.00
CA PHE A 240 -0.01 -3.62 17.31
C PHE A 240 1.06 -3.11 18.27
N THR A 241 1.92 -2.17 17.85
CA THR A 241 3.01 -1.66 18.69
C THR A 241 2.61 -0.41 19.46
N ASP A 242 3.16 -0.26 20.67
CA ASP A 242 3.05 0.95 21.51
C ASP A 242 1.60 1.39 21.80
N LEU A 243 0.68 0.44 21.98
CA LEU A 243 -0.73 0.72 22.27
C LEU A 243 -1.01 0.77 23.79
N PRO A 244 -1.83 1.73 24.27
CA PRO A 244 -2.29 1.73 25.67
C PRO A 244 -3.23 0.55 25.95
N GLN A 245 -2.93 -0.24 26.99
CA GLN A 245 -3.67 -1.47 27.30
C GLN A 245 -5.17 -1.25 27.55
N ASP A 246 -5.55 -0.19 28.28
CA ASP A 246 -6.96 0.13 28.55
C ASP A 246 -7.74 0.40 27.25
N GLU A 247 -7.09 0.98 26.25
CA GLU A 247 -7.71 1.26 24.96
C GLU A 247 -7.78 0.01 24.09
N VAL A 248 -6.77 -0.86 24.16
CA VAL A 248 -6.74 -2.17 23.49
C VAL A 248 -7.87 -3.07 23.99
N HIS A 249 -8.08 -3.15 25.31
CA HIS A 249 -9.11 -3.98 25.91
C HIS A 249 -10.53 -3.62 25.40
N LYS A 250 -10.82 -2.32 25.26
CA LYS A 250 -12.10 -1.84 24.68
C LYS A 250 -12.32 -2.34 23.25
N ARG A 251 -11.24 -2.41 22.44
CA ARG A 251 -11.30 -2.90 21.06
C ARG A 251 -11.44 -4.41 21.00
N ILE A 252 -10.74 -5.16 21.86
CA ILE A 252 -10.90 -6.62 21.97
C ILE A 252 -12.37 -6.97 22.22
N ILE A 253 -13.02 -6.35 23.21
CA ILE A 253 -14.45 -6.58 23.50
C ILE A 253 -15.33 -6.33 22.25
N SER A 254 -15.04 -5.26 21.52
CA SER A 254 -15.79 -4.89 20.33
C SER A 254 -15.57 -5.88 19.17
N LEU A 255 -14.33 -6.35 18.99
CA LEU A 255 -13.99 -7.38 18.00
C LEU A 255 -14.60 -8.74 18.34
N CYS A 256 -14.60 -9.15 19.62
CA CYS A 256 -15.26 -10.38 20.06
C CYS A 256 -16.76 -10.33 19.78
N ARG A 257 -17.42 -9.20 20.10
CA ARG A 257 -18.84 -9.01 19.78
C ARG A 257 -19.10 -9.14 18.29
N ARG A 258 -18.25 -8.54 17.46
CA ARG A 258 -18.34 -8.65 16.01
C ARG A 258 -18.18 -10.09 15.55
N LEU A 259 -17.18 -10.81 16.07
CA LEU A 259 -16.91 -12.20 15.67
C LEU A 259 -18.12 -13.11 15.97
N VAL A 260 -18.79 -12.92 17.12
CA VAL A 260 -20.01 -13.65 17.47
C VAL A 260 -21.19 -13.29 16.56
N GLN A 261 -21.26 -12.03 16.13
CA GLN A 261 -22.31 -11.52 15.25
C GLN A 261 -21.96 -11.64 13.75
N ALA A 262 -20.80 -12.19 13.41
CA ALA A 262 -20.27 -12.11 12.06
C ALA A 262 -21.07 -13.01 11.10
N GLU A 263 -21.95 -12.41 10.32
CA GLU A 263 -22.42 -12.96 9.06
C GLU A 263 -21.46 -12.49 7.96
N GLY A 264 -20.62 -13.39 7.45
CA GLY A 264 -19.64 -13.00 6.43
C GLY A 264 -18.73 -14.14 5.98
N PRO A 265 -17.84 -13.85 5.00
CA PRO A 265 -16.85 -14.81 4.53
C PRO A 265 -15.99 -15.37 5.68
N PRO A 266 -15.78 -16.70 5.76
CA PRO A 266 -15.03 -17.34 6.85
C PRO A 266 -13.60 -16.80 7.04
N ASP A 267 -12.96 -16.34 5.96
CA ASP A 267 -11.63 -15.74 5.97
C ASP A 267 -11.57 -14.44 6.78
N ILE A 268 -12.63 -13.62 6.77
CA ILE A 268 -12.70 -12.39 7.58
C ILE A 268 -12.86 -12.73 9.06
N GLY A 269 -13.68 -13.73 9.41
CA GLY A 269 -13.84 -14.18 10.79
C GLY A 269 -12.52 -14.71 11.37
N HIS A 270 -11.83 -15.56 10.62
CA HIS A 270 -10.50 -16.03 10.98
C HIS A 270 -9.50 -14.87 11.15
N PHE A 271 -9.49 -13.92 10.22
CA PHE A 271 -8.64 -12.74 10.31
C PHE A 271 -8.89 -11.93 11.59
N VAL A 272 -10.16 -11.70 11.96
CA VAL A 272 -10.53 -10.99 13.19
C VAL A 272 -10.04 -11.75 14.43
N GLY A 273 -10.14 -13.09 14.46
CA GLY A 273 -9.60 -13.90 15.56
C GLY A 273 -8.09 -13.75 15.74
N GLU A 274 -7.33 -13.73 14.65
CA GLU A 274 -5.87 -13.50 14.68
C GLU A 274 -5.52 -12.08 15.16
N VAL A 275 -6.32 -11.07 14.81
CA VAL A 275 -6.17 -9.71 15.34
C VAL A 275 -6.41 -9.68 16.85
N ILE A 276 -7.47 -10.35 17.33
CA ILE A 276 -7.76 -10.47 18.78
C ILE A 276 -6.57 -11.11 19.50
N LYS A 277 -6.08 -12.24 19.00
CA LYS A 277 -4.93 -12.96 19.57
C LYS A 277 -3.68 -12.08 19.67
N ARG A 278 -3.43 -11.20 18.70
CA ARG A 278 -2.28 -10.28 18.74
C ARG A 278 -2.46 -9.11 19.69
N LEU A 279 -3.69 -8.64 19.89
CA LEU A 279 -4.00 -7.56 20.82
C LEU A 279 -4.01 -8.06 22.27
N ASP A 280 -4.41 -9.32 22.49
CA ASP A 280 -4.50 -9.94 23.80
C ASP A 280 -3.14 -10.44 24.31
N THR A 281 -2.18 -9.52 24.48
CA THR A 281 -0.82 -9.85 24.95
C THR A 281 -0.80 -10.49 26.34
N ASP A 282 -1.82 -10.22 27.14
CA ASP A 282 -1.94 -10.69 28.52
C ASP A 282 -2.76 -11.98 28.64
N GLY A 283 -3.29 -12.50 27.53
CA GLY A 283 -4.01 -13.77 27.46
C GLY A 283 -5.33 -13.79 28.24
N GLN A 284 -6.02 -12.65 28.37
CA GLN A 284 -7.27 -12.53 29.10
C GLN A 284 -8.49 -13.02 28.31
N PHE A 285 -8.35 -13.19 26.99
CA PHE A 285 -9.41 -13.59 26.08
C PHE A 285 -9.07 -14.87 25.29
N PRO A 286 -8.61 -15.96 25.94
CA PRO A 286 -8.12 -17.15 25.25
C PRO A 286 -9.21 -17.87 24.45
N ASP A 287 -10.49 -17.78 24.87
CA ASP A 287 -11.63 -18.40 24.19
C ASP A 287 -11.87 -17.84 22.78
N TYR A 288 -11.29 -16.69 22.45
CA TYR A 288 -11.39 -16.03 21.14
C TYR A 288 -10.11 -16.19 20.30
N HIS A 289 -9.10 -16.89 20.82
CA HIS A 289 -7.92 -17.25 20.03
C HIS A 289 -8.32 -18.42 19.14
N ILE A 290 -8.64 -18.13 17.87
CA ILE A 290 -8.94 -19.19 16.89
C ILE A 290 -7.66 -20.00 16.68
N ASP A 291 -7.67 -21.26 17.12
CA ASP A 291 -6.57 -22.19 16.85
C ASP A 291 -6.66 -22.69 15.40
N ARG A 292 -5.51 -22.72 14.71
CA ARG A 292 -5.35 -23.16 13.31
C ARG A 292 -5.84 -24.59 12.98
N LEU A 293 -6.36 -25.34 13.96
CA LEU A 293 -6.64 -26.78 13.84
C LEU A 293 -8.14 -27.12 13.71
N LEU A 294 -9.03 -26.14 13.74
CA LEU A 294 -10.44 -26.36 13.43
C LEU A 294 -10.72 -25.52 12.19
N TRP A 295 -10.99 -26.20 11.06
CA TRP A 295 -11.39 -25.75 9.70
C TRP A 295 -10.40 -26.20 8.61
#